data_AF-A6ZEA0-F1
#
_entry.id   AF-A6ZEA0-F1
#
_cell.length_a   1.000
_cell.length_b   1.000
_cell.length_c   1.000
_cell.angle_alpha   90.00
_cell.angle_beta   90.00
_cell.angle_gamma   90.00
#
_symmetry.space_group_name_H-M   'P 1'
#
loop_
_entity.id
_entity.type
_entity.pdbx_description
1 polymer ?
#
loop_
_entity_poly.entity_id
_entity_poly.type
_entity_poly.pdbx_seq_one_letter_code
_entity_poly.pdbx_strand_id
1 'polypeptide(L)'
;GKRFAVIHGDNPKPDVSFYSVKGGKVSKLTTLKQRQANALFWSPNGRFVILAGLKGFNGQLEFFNVDELETMATAEHFMATDIEWDPSGRYVATSVTSVHEMENGFNIWSFNGKLLYHIMKDHFFQFLWRPRPPSFLTPEKEEEISKNLKKYSEKYDVEDQDISLLLSKQDLEKRKQLKDDWESWVNKWKSCHEEEKATRQKLRDGEASDVEEECEAKEVEIEELINVYEEVVVEA
;
A
#
# COMPACT_ATOMS: atom_id res chain seq x y z
N GLY A 1 27.56 -5.54 5.14
CA GLY A 1 27.18 -6.97 5.28
C GLY A 1 28.26 -7.89 4.71
N LYS A 2 28.08 -9.21 4.81
CA LYS A 2 28.99 -10.24 4.24
C LYS A 2 28.46 -10.89 2.96
N ARG A 3 27.40 -10.33 2.38
CA ARG A 3 26.75 -10.83 1.15
C ARG A 3 26.79 -9.75 0.08
N PHE A 4 26.82 -10.18 -1.17
CA PHE A 4 26.70 -9.31 -2.33
C PHE A 4 26.00 -10.07 -3.46
N ALA A 5 25.52 -9.34 -4.46
CA ALA A 5 24.87 -9.90 -5.63
C ALA A 5 25.40 -9.24 -6.89
N VAL A 6 25.37 -9.99 -7.98
CA VAL A 6 25.87 -9.57 -9.29
C VAL A 6 24.83 -9.91 -10.33
N ILE A 7 24.46 -8.92 -11.15
CA ILE A 7 23.70 -9.10 -12.38
C ILE A 7 24.70 -9.41 -13.48
N HIS A 8 24.52 -10.50 -14.21
CA HIS A 8 25.39 -10.91 -15.31
C HIS A 8 24.58 -11.60 -16.43
N GLY A 9 25.18 -11.75 -17.61
CA GLY A 9 24.50 -12.24 -18.79
C GLY A 9 23.89 -11.12 -19.64
N ASP A 10 23.29 -11.52 -20.76
CA ASP A 10 22.81 -10.58 -21.78
C ASP A 10 21.38 -10.11 -21.51
N ASN A 11 21.13 -8.84 -21.85
CA ASN A 11 19.77 -8.29 -21.89
C ASN A 11 18.95 -8.98 -23.00
N PRO A 12 17.62 -9.16 -22.84
CA PRO A 12 16.75 -8.58 -21.80
C PRO A 12 16.52 -9.49 -20.57
N LYS A 13 17.25 -10.60 -20.43
CA LYS A 13 17.00 -11.56 -19.35
C LYS A 13 18.30 -11.97 -18.67
N PRO A 14 18.99 -11.02 -18.00
CA PRO A 14 20.19 -11.35 -17.23
C PRO A 14 19.90 -12.32 -16.09
N ASP A 15 20.94 -13.02 -15.67
CA ASP A 15 20.94 -13.84 -14.47
C ASP A 15 21.42 -12.99 -13.28
N VAL A 16 20.88 -13.26 -12.09
CA VAL A 16 21.33 -12.61 -10.85
C VAL A 16 21.88 -13.65 -9.90
N SER A 17 23.13 -13.50 -9.50
CA SER A 17 23.81 -14.45 -8.60
C SER A 17 24.15 -13.80 -7.27
N PHE A 18 23.82 -14.53 -6.19
CA PHE A 18 24.05 -14.13 -4.82
C PHE A 18 25.26 -14.86 -4.25
N TYR A 19 26.09 -14.14 -3.50
CA TYR A 19 27.32 -14.64 -2.91
C TYR A 19 27.42 -14.24 -1.44
N SER A 20 28.14 -15.06 -0.67
CA SER A 20 28.50 -14.78 0.72
C SER A 20 30.01 -14.92 0.92
N VAL A 21 30.59 -14.03 1.72
CA VAL A 21 31.99 -14.03 2.10
C VAL A 21 32.10 -14.49 3.55
N LYS A 22 32.63 -15.69 3.77
CA LYS A 22 32.89 -16.24 5.11
C LYS A 22 34.37 -16.60 5.22
N GLY A 23 35.07 -16.00 6.18
CA GLY A 23 36.49 -16.27 6.43
C GLY A 23 37.39 -16.03 5.20
N GLY A 24 37.12 -14.98 4.42
CA GLY A 24 37.87 -14.66 3.19
C GLY A 24 37.55 -15.54 1.98
N LYS A 25 36.69 -16.55 2.12
CA LYS A 25 36.21 -17.39 0.99
C LYS A 25 34.86 -16.90 0.49
N VAL A 26 34.74 -16.78 -0.83
CA VAL A 26 33.49 -16.44 -1.52
C VAL A 26 32.76 -17.74 -1.88
N SER A 27 31.54 -17.90 -1.37
CA SER A 27 30.65 -19.01 -1.73
C SER A 27 29.42 -18.46 -2.45
N LYS A 28 29.06 -19.06 -3.59
CA LYS A 28 27.80 -18.77 -4.28
C LYS A 28 26.63 -19.37 -3.50
N LEU A 29 25.61 -18.57 -3.22
CA LEU A 29 24.38 -18.97 -2.54
C LEU A 29 23.37 -19.54 -3.55
N THR A 30 23.00 -18.73 -4.54
CA THR A 30 22.05 -19.11 -5.58
C THR A 30 22.26 -18.28 -6.85
N THR A 31 21.68 -18.75 -7.96
CA THR A 31 21.58 -18.01 -9.22
C THR A 31 20.12 -18.01 -9.65
N LEU A 32 19.51 -16.83 -9.67
CA LEU A 32 18.21 -16.59 -10.27
C LEU A 32 18.41 -16.38 -11.77
N LYS A 33 17.79 -17.23 -12.59
CA LYS A 33 17.95 -17.16 -14.03
C LYS A 33 16.88 -16.29 -14.68
N GLN A 34 17.25 -15.68 -15.81
CA GLN A 34 16.32 -14.99 -16.71
C GLN A 34 15.45 -13.93 -16.03
N ARG A 35 16.07 -13.03 -15.26
CA ARG A 35 15.37 -11.95 -14.55
C ARG A 35 15.33 -10.68 -15.38
N GLN A 36 14.26 -9.90 -15.21
CA GLN A 36 14.13 -8.55 -15.78
C GLN A 36 14.67 -7.52 -14.78
N ALA A 37 15.94 -7.65 -14.42
CA ALA A 37 16.57 -6.80 -13.41
C ALA A 37 17.84 -6.14 -13.98
N ASN A 38 17.95 -4.84 -13.84
CA ASN A 38 19.15 -4.05 -14.16
C ASN A 38 19.72 -3.28 -12.96
N ALA A 39 18.98 -3.22 -11.85
CA ALA A 39 19.41 -2.60 -10.61
C ALA A 39 19.04 -3.48 -9.40
N LEU A 40 19.88 -3.43 -8.36
CA LEU A 40 19.68 -4.17 -7.11
C LEU A 40 19.61 -3.20 -5.95
N PHE A 41 18.53 -3.24 -5.17
CA PHE A 41 18.35 -2.38 -4.00
C PHE A 41 18.24 -3.24 -2.75
N TRP A 42 19.29 -3.23 -1.93
CA TRP A 42 19.33 -3.99 -0.68
C TRP A 42 18.61 -3.24 0.44
N SER A 43 17.83 -3.97 1.23
CA SER A 43 17.33 -3.48 2.51
C SER A 43 18.52 -3.14 3.43
N PRO A 44 18.44 -2.07 4.25
CA PRO A 44 19.48 -1.71 5.22
C PRO A 44 19.87 -2.85 6.15
N ASN A 45 18.93 -3.76 6.45
CA ASN A 45 19.15 -4.93 7.31
C ASN A 45 19.84 -6.09 6.58
N GLY A 46 19.92 -6.06 5.24
CA GLY A 46 20.64 -7.04 4.41
C GLY A 46 19.94 -8.39 4.21
N ARG A 47 18.72 -8.59 4.73
CA ARG A 47 17.91 -9.80 4.52
C ARG A 47 17.18 -9.78 3.17
N PHE A 48 16.61 -8.63 2.83
CA PHE A 48 15.81 -8.46 1.62
C PHE A 48 16.54 -7.65 0.56
N VAL A 49 16.22 -7.93 -0.69
CA VAL A 49 16.72 -7.20 -1.86
C VAL A 49 15.61 -7.08 -2.88
N ILE A 50 15.58 -5.94 -3.58
CA ILE A 50 14.71 -5.76 -4.75
C ILE A 50 15.57 -5.91 -5.99
N LEU A 51 15.15 -6.84 -6.83
CA LEU A 51 15.62 -6.99 -8.20
C LEU A 51 14.72 -6.09 -9.05
N ALA A 52 15.26 -4.95 -9.50
CA ALA A 52 14.49 -3.92 -10.18
C ALA A 52 14.85 -3.86 -11.65
N GLY A 53 13.83 -3.87 -12.49
CA GLY A 53 13.89 -3.58 -13.91
C GLY A 53 13.48 -2.14 -14.18
N LEU A 54 14.38 -1.18 -13.93
CA LEU A 54 14.08 0.23 -14.17
C LEU A 54 14.24 0.61 -15.66
N LYS A 55 13.61 1.70 -16.07
CA LYS A 55 13.70 2.25 -17.44
C LYS A 55 13.24 1.23 -18.50
N GLY A 56 14.17 0.60 -19.23
CA GLY A 56 13.87 -0.30 -20.35
C GLY A 56 13.19 -1.62 -19.99
N PHE A 57 12.97 -1.89 -18.71
CA PHE A 57 12.24 -3.06 -18.19
C PHE A 57 10.89 -2.69 -17.56
N ASN A 58 10.35 -1.50 -17.87
CA ASN A 58 9.03 -1.01 -17.47
C ASN A 58 8.73 -1.01 -15.96
N GLY A 59 9.74 -1.06 -15.10
CA GLY A 59 9.56 -0.98 -13.65
C GLY A 59 9.11 -2.29 -13.01
N GLN A 60 9.53 -3.44 -13.58
CA GLN A 60 9.35 -4.74 -12.94
C GLN A 60 10.10 -4.79 -11.60
N LEU A 61 9.43 -5.20 -10.53
CA LEU A 61 9.99 -5.33 -9.19
C LEU A 61 9.87 -6.78 -8.73
N GLU A 62 10.97 -7.38 -8.29
CA GLU A 62 10.95 -8.69 -7.64
C GLU A 62 11.55 -8.58 -6.23
N PHE A 63 10.72 -8.87 -5.22
CA PHE A 63 11.07 -8.84 -3.80
C PHE A 63 11.65 -10.19 -3.41
N PHE A 64 12.92 -10.22 -3.06
CA PHE A 64 13.65 -11.45 -2.81
C PHE A 64 14.20 -11.52 -1.37
N ASN A 65 13.97 -12.64 -0.71
CA ASN A 65 14.50 -12.96 0.61
C ASN A 65 15.79 -13.76 0.45
N VAL A 66 16.92 -13.16 0.82
CA VAL A 66 18.25 -13.76 0.62
C VAL A 66 18.57 -14.80 1.71
N ASP A 67 17.88 -14.75 2.86
CA ASP A 67 18.04 -15.78 3.90
C ASP A 67 17.37 -17.09 3.52
N GLU A 68 16.14 -17.00 3.00
CA GLU A 68 15.35 -18.17 2.60
C GLU A 68 15.52 -18.54 1.12
N LEU A 69 16.22 -17.70 0.36
CA LEU A 69 16.49 -17.86 -1.07
C LEU A 69 15.20 -17.98 -1.91
N GLU A 70 14.18 -17.22 -1.54
CA GLU A 70 12.88 -17.24 -2.17
C GLU A 70 12.45 -15.86 -2.69
N THR A 71 11.68 -15.87 -3.77
CA THR A 71 10.96 -14.70 -4.25
C THR A 71 9.66 -14.57 -3.46
N MET A 72 9.54 -13.51 -2.66
CA MET A 72 8.36 -13.28 -1.82
C MET A 72 7.20 -12.73 -2.64
N ALA A 73 7.49 -11.82 -3.57
CA ALA A 73 6.49 -11.18 -4.40
C ALA A 73 7.11 -10.61 -5.67
N THR A 74 6.28 -10.50 -6.70
CA THR A 74 6.57 -9.75 -7.91
C THR A 74 5.53 -8.66 -8.04
N ALA A 75 5.98 -7.44 -8.34
CA ALA A 75 5.12 -6.29 -8.57
C ALA A 75 5.63 -5.49 -9.76
N GLU A 76 4.87 -4.50 -10.16
CA GLU A 76 5.23 -3.57 -11.22
C GLU A 76 4.92 -2.15 -10.77
N HIS A 77 5.83 -1.24 -11.05
CA HIS A 77 5.57 0.19 -10.96
C HIS A 77 5.98 0.83 -12.29
N PHE A 78 4.99 1.03 -13.15
CA PHE A 78 5.21 1.49 -14.50
C PHE A 78 6.03 2.79 -14.52
N MET A 79 7.07 2.82 -15.36
CA MET A 79 8.00 3.95 -15.50
C MET A 79 8.72 4.39 -14.22
N ALA A 80 8.83 3.50 -13.21
CA ALA A 80 9.61 3.78 -12.01
C ALA A 80 11.03 4.25 -12.38
N THR A 81 11.42 5.41 -11.85
CA THR A 81 12.74 6.00 -12.06
C THR A 81 13.66 5.67 -10.90
N ASP A 82 13.13 5.69 -9.68
CA ASP A 82 13.91 5.58 -8.45
C ASP A 82 13.25 4.60 -7.47
N ILE A 83 14.10 3.92 -6.70
CA ILE A 83 13.70 3.00 -5.63
C ILE A 83 14.57 3.29 -4.41
N GLU A 84 13.95 3.43 -3.26
CA GLU A 84 14.64 3.66 -1.99
C GLU A 84 14.00 2.86 -0.86
N TRP A 85 14.83 2.14 -0.10
CA TRP A 85 14.40 1.49 1.14
C TRP A 85 14.31 2.50 2.27
N ASP A 86 13.29 2.35 3.12
CA ASP A 86 13.25 3.10 4.37
C ASP A 86 14.42 2.69 5.29
N PRO A 87 14.93 3.58 6.16
CA PRO A 87 16.04 3.27 7.04
C PRO A 87 15.81 2.06 7.98
N SER A 88 14.56 1.68 8.27
CA SER A 88 14.25 0.48 9.06
C SER A 88 14.21 -0.82 8.25
N GLY A 89 14.17 -0.73 6.91
CA GLY A 89 14.11 -1.88 6.00
C GLY A 89 12.76 -2.60 5.97
N ARG A 90 11.69 -1.97 6.46
CA ARG A 90 10.31 -2.48 6.48
C ARG A 90 9.49 -2.02 5.27
N TYR A 91 9.85 -0.89 4.69
CA TYR A 91 9.14 -0.27 3.58
C TYR A 91 10.10 0.08 2.45
N VAL A 92 9.51 0.15 1.26
CA VAL A 92 10.18 0.47 0.02
C VAL A 92 9.38 1.56 -0.66
N ALA A 93 10.02 2.66 -1.02
CA ALA A 93 9.43 3.65 -1.89
C ALA A 93 9.93 3.41 -3.31
N THR A 94 9.02 3.48 -4.26
CA THR A 94 9.34 3.57 -5.68
C THR A 94 8.67 4.81 -6.24
N SER A 95 9.37 5.61 -7.02
CA SER A 95 8.83 6.86 -7.54
C SER A 95 9.01 7.00 -9.04
N VAL A 96 8.08 7.76 -9.63
CA VAL A 96 8.15 8.25 -11.01
C VAL A 96 8.32 9.76 -10.92
N THR A 97 9.49 10.23 -11.32
CA THR A 97 9.80 11.65 -11.33
C THR A 97 9.34 12.34 -12.61
N SER A 98 9.24 13.67 -12.58
CA SER A 98 8.83 14.58 -13.65
C SER A 98 9.70 14.51 -14.92
N VAL A 99 10.72 13.64 -14.95
CA VAL A 99 11.40 13.24 -16.18
C VAL A 99 10.43 12.57 -17.16
N HIS A 100 9.36 11.97 -16.66
CA HIS A 100 8.26 11.41 -17.44
C HIS A 100 7.03 12.33 -17.40
N GLU A 101 6.30 12.40 -18.52
CA GLU A 101 5.11 13.27 -18.66
C GLU A 101 3.85 12.72 -17.97
N MET A 102 3.85 11.42 -17.62
CA MET A 102 2.70 10.71 -17.07
C MET A 102 3.09 9.92 -15.81
N GLU A 103 2.10 9.52 -15.02
CA GLU A 103 2.26 8.66 -13.82
C GLU A 103 3.19 9.23 -12.73
N ASN A 104 3.40 10.55 -12.70
CA ASN A 104 4.24 11.18 -11.68
C ASN A 104 3.66 10.93 -10.28
N GLY A 105 4.53 10.53 -9.36
CA GLY A 105 4.10 10.15 -8.02
C GLY A 105 5.02 9.11 -7.37
N PHE A 106 4.49 8.46 -6.34
CA PHE A 106 5.22 7.41 -5.63
C PHE A 106 4.29 6.33 -5.09
N ASN A 107 4.85 5.13 -5.03
CA ASN A 107 4.26 3.95 -4.41
C ASN A 107 5.09 3.57 -3.18
N ILE A 108 4.40 3.21 -2.10
CA ILE A 108 5.03 2.64 -0.91
C ILE A 108 4.62 1.18 -0.81
N TRP A 109 5.60 0.32 -0.74
CA TRP A 109 5.45 -1.12 -0.60
C TRP A 109 5.95 -1.55 0.77
N SER A 110 5.34 -2.60 1.31
CA SER A 110 5.90 -3.39 2.40
C SER A 110 7.10 -4.21 1.89
N PHE A 111 7.99 -4.61 2.80
CA PHE A 111 9.15 -5.48 2.49
C PHE A 111 8.77 -6.79 1.79
N ASN A 112 7.54 -7.28 1.98
CA ASN A 112 7.01 -8.48 1.34
C ASN A 112 6.33 -8.22 -0.02
N GLY A 113 6.41 -6.99 -0.54
CA GLY A 113 5.85 -6.61 -1.84
C GLY A 113 4.37 -6.23 -1.85
N LYS A 114 3.71 -6.14 -0.68
CA LYS A 114 2.35 -5.59 -0.59
C LYS A 114 2.36 -4.08 -0.84
N LEU A 115 1.57 -3.60 -1.81
CA LEU A 115 1.35 -2.17 -2.02
C LEU A 115 0.54 -1.59 -0.84
N LEU A 116 1.05 -0.53 -0.23
CA LEU A 116 0.42 0.16 0.91
C LEU A 116 -0.16 1.51 0.51
N TYR A 117 0.60 2.26 -0.28
CA TYR A 117 0.18 3.58 -0.76
C TYR A 117 0.51 3.72 -2.24
N HIS A 118 -0.40 4.33 -2.98
CA HIS A 118 -0.22 4.79 -4.35
C HIS A 118 -0.69 6.25 -4.39
N ILE A 119 0.24 7.16 -4.62
CA ILE A 119 -0.05 8.60 -4.60
C ILE A 119 0.48 9.23 -5.88
N MET A 120 -0.44 9.65 -6.73
CA MET A 120 -0.15 10.47 -7.89
C MET A 120 0.06 11.91 -7.47
N LYS A 121 1.09 12.54 -8.01
CA LYS A 121 1.51 13.91 -7.71
C LYS A 121 1.99 14.56 -9.01
N ASP A 122 1.32 15.62 -9.41
CA ASP A 122 1.80 16.45 -10.51
C ASP A 122 3.12 17.13 -10.14
N HIS A 123 4.00 17.32 -11.13
CA HIS A 123 5.34 17.89 -10.96
C HIS A 123 6.14 17.24 -9.81
N PHE A 124 6.20 15.90 -9.77
CA PHE A 124 6.93 15.17 -8.74
C PHE A 124 8.43 15.11 -9.04
N PHE A 125 9.28 15.75 -8.24
CA PHE A 125 10.72 15.81 -8.55
C PHE A 125 11.57 14.79 -7.80
N GLN A 126 11.26 14.50 -6.53
CA GLN A 126 12.12 13.68 -5.70
C GLN A 126 11.34 13.03 -4.56
N PHE A 127 11.66 11.77 -4.31
CA PHE A 127 11.34 11.07 -3.07
C PHE A 127 12.63 10.86 -2.27
N LEU A 128 12.62 11.15 -0.97
CA LEU A 128 13.68 10.75 -0.06
C LEU A 128 13.08 10.36 1.29
N TRP A 129 13.52 9.21 1.81
CA TRP A 129 13.22 8.88 3.20
C TRP A 129 13.96 9.81 4.15
N ARG A 130 13.28 10.25 5.22
CA ARG A 130 13.94 10.98 6.30
C ARG A 130 14.98 10.06 6.96
N PRO A 131 16.28 10.44 6.99
CA PRO A 131 17.29 9.62 7.65
C PRO A 131 16.94 9.42 9.13
N ARG A 132 17.06 8.19 9.62
CA ARG A 132 16.79 7.87 11.02
C ARG A 132 18.09 8.01 11.84
N PRO A 133 18.11 8.83 12.91
CA PRO A 133 19.28 8.92 13.76
C PRO A 133 19.58 7.56 14.41
N PRO A 134 20.85 7.33 14.84
CA PRO A 134 21.23 6.12 15.54
C PRO A 134 20.31 5.83 16.74
N SER A 135 20.04 4.56 16.98
CA SER A 135 19.26 4.10 18.11
C SER A 135 19.92 4.57 19.43
N PHE A 136 19.10 5.03 20.37
CA PHE A 136 19.54 5.28 21.75
C PHE A 136 19.57 3.99 22.59
N LEU A 137 19.20 2.84 22.01
CA LEU A 137 19.21 1.56 22.72
C LEU A 137 20.65 1.11 22.95
N THR A 138 20.89 0.57 24.14
CA THR A 138 22.13 -0.13 24.44
C THR A 138 22.10 -1.50 23.76
N PRO A 139 23.26 -2.07 23.39
CA PRO A 139 23.33 -3.39 22.75
C PRO A 139 22.67 -4.49 23.60
N GLU A 140 22.75 -4.39 24.92
CA GLU A 140 22.09 -5.31 25.86
C GLU A 140 20.56 -5.30 25.70
N LYS A 141 19.97 -4.11 25.54
CA LYS A 141 18.52 -3.96 25.32
C LYS A 141 18.11 -4.47 23.95
N GLU A 142 18.94 -4.25 22.92
CA GLU A 142 18.68 -4.80 21.59
C GLU A 142 18.67 -6.33 21.61
N GLU A 143 19.61 -6.96 22.33
CA GLU A 143 19.60 -8.41 22.54
C GLU A 143 18.38 -8.89 23.32
N GLU A 144 17.99 -8.18 24.38
CA GLU A 144 16.80 -8.51 25.16
C GLU A 144 15.53 -8.46 24.30
N ILE A 145 15.37 -7.42 23.48
CA ILE A 145 14.26 -7.27 22.54
C ILE A 145 14.28 -8.42 21.53
N SER A 146 15.46 -8.78 21.00
CA SER A 146 15.58 -9.88 20.04
C SER A 146 15.15 -11.23 20.63
N LYS A 147 15.47 -11.49 21.91
CA LYS A 147 15.10 -12.73 22.62
C LYS A 147 13.61 -12.79 22.95
N ASN A 148 13.01 -11.65 23.29
CA ASN A 148 11.62 -11.54 23.69
C ASN A 148 10.69 -11.06 22.57
N LEU A 149 11.14 -11.14 21.30
CA LEU A 149 10.44 -10.54 20.16
C LEU A 149 8.99 -11.01 20.02
N LYS A 150 8.71 -12.30 20.28
CA LYS A 150 7.35 -12.86 20.19
C LYS A 150 6.38 -12.17 21.17
N LYS A 151 6.80 -11.98 22.42
CA LYS A 151 6.01 -11.32 23.46
C LYS A 151 5.74 -9.86 23.10
N TYR A 152 6.75 -9.17 22.56
CA TYR A 152 6.58 -7.78 22.10
C TYR A 152 5.67 -7.71 20.87
N SER A 153 5.79 -8.64 19.92
CA SER A 153 4.90 -8.72 18.76
C SER A 153 3.45 -8.83 19.19
N GLU A 154 3.12 -9.83 20.01
CA GLU A 154 1.73 -10.03 20.49
C GLU A 154 1.18 -8.79 21.19
N LYS A 155 2.01 -8.13 22.02
CA LYS A 155 1.62 -6.89 22.69
C LYS A 155 1.31 -5.78 21.68
N TYR A 156 2.20 -5.53 20.72
CA TYR A 156 2.02 -4.46 19.75
C TYR A 156 0.91 -4.76 18.73
N ASP A 157 0.71 -6.03 18.37
CA ASP A 157 -0.39 -6.46 17.49
C ASP A 157 -1.75 -6.14 18.14
N VAL A 158 -1.89 -6.35 19.45
CA VAL A 158 -3.10 -5.97 20.21
C VAL A 158 -3.25 -4.45 20.28
N GLU A 159 -2.18 -3.72 20.61
CA GLU A 159 -2.22 -2.24 20.66
C GLU A 159 -2.59 -1.62 19.29
N ASP A 160 -2.03 -2.14 18.19
CA ASP A 160 -2.32 -1.69 16.83
C ASP A 160 -3.78 -1.99 16.43
N GLN A 161 -4.30 -3.17 16.81
CA GLN A 161 -5.72 -3.51 16.60
C GLN A 161 -6.66 -2.56 17.37
N ASP A 162 -6.35 -2.29 18.63
CA ASP A 162 -7.14 -1.37 19.46
C ASP A 162 -7.14 0.05 18.88
N ILE A 163 -5.98 0.56 18.43
CA ILE A 163 -5.86 1.86 17.79
C ILE A 163 -6.68 1.90 16.49
N SER A 164 -6.60 0.86 15.66
CA SER A 164 -7.37 0.75 14.41
C SER A 164 -8.88 0.77 14.67
N LEU A 165 -9.35 0.02 15.68
CA LEU A 165 -10.75 0.02 16.09
C LEU A 165 -11.20 1.38 16.61
N LEU A 166 -10.36 2.08 17.37
CA LEU A 166 -10.65 3.43 17.85
C LEU A 166 -10.79 4.44 16.71
N LEU A 167 -9.86 4.40 15.74
CA LEU A 167 -9.91 5.27 14.55
C LEU A 167 -11.16 5.00 13.71
N SER A 168 -11.47 3.72 13.48
CA SER A 168 -12.67 3.31 12.74
C SER A 168 -13.96 3.79 13.43
N LYS A 169 -14.06 3.64 14.76
CA LYS A 169 -15.18 4.17 15.54
C LYS A 169 -15.31 5.68 15.42
N GLN A 170 -14.19 6.41 15.52
CA GLN A 170 -14.20 7.86 15.41
C GLN A 170 -14.68 8.33 14.02
N ASP A 171 -14.27 7.66 12.95
CA ASP A 171 -14.69 7.99 11.60
C ASP A 171 -16.16 7.61 11.35
N LEU A 172 -16.64 6.49 11.89
CA LEU A 172 -18.06 6.12 11.88
C LEU A 172 -18.91 7.16 12.62
N GLU A 173 -18.48 7.64 13.77
CA GLU A 173 -19.17 8.69 14.53
C GLU A 173 -19.25 10.00 13.75
N LYS A 174 -18.14 10.44 13.14
CA LYS A 174 -18.16 11.64 12.27
C LYS A 174 -19.10 11.49 11.08
N ARG A 175 -19.08 10.33 10.41
CA ARG A 175 -19.99 10.04 9.30
C ARG A 175 -21.45 10.04 9.75
N LYS A 176 -21.73 9.48 10.92
CA LYS A 176 -23.07 9.51 11.52
C LYS A 176 -23.51 10.94 11.81
N GLN A 177 -22.67 11.76 12.43
CA GLN A 177 -22.98 13.18 12.69
C GLN A 177 -23.29 13.93 11.39
N LEU A 178 -22.47 13.78 10.35
CA LEU A 178 -22.73 14.39 9.05
C LEU A 178 -24.05 13.92 8.42
N LYS A 179 -24.40 12.64 8.60
CA LYS A 179 -25.67 12.08 8.12
C LYS A 179 -26.85 12.67 8.89
N ASP A 180 -26.77 12.71 10.22
CA ASP A 180 -27.81 13.28 11.09
C ASP A 180 -28.02 14.78 10.79
N ASP A 181 -26.93 15.53 10.57
CA ASP A 181 -26.98 16.94 10.15
C ASP A 181 -27.66 17.10 8.79
N TRP A 182 -27.31 16.26 7.81
CA TRP A 182 -27.95 16.25 6.49
C TRP A 182 -29.44 15.90 6.57
N GLU A 183 -29.81 14.84 7.31
CA GLU A 183 -31.20 14.43 7.50
C GLU A 183 -32.01 15.54 8.18
N SER A 184 -31.44 16.22 9.19
CA SER A 184 -32.09 17.36 9.84
C SER A 184 -32.31 18.53 8.88
N TRP A 185 -31.34 18.82 8.01
CA TRP A 185 -31.42 19.86 6.99
C TRP A 185 -32.50 19.52 5.95
N VAL A 186 -32.50 18.29 5.42
CA VAL A 186 -33.51 17.81 4.46
C VAL A 186 -34.91 17.86 5.07
N ASN A 187 -35.07 17.40 6.32
CA ASN A 187 -36.37 17.40 6.99
C ASN A 187 -36.89 18.82 7.24
N LYS A 188 -36.00 19.76 7.58
CA LYS A 188 -36.37 21.18 7.70
C LYS A 188 -36.90 21.73 6.37
N TRP A 189 -36.20 21.47 5.26
CA TRP A 189 -36.65 21.90 3.94
C TRP A 189 -37.95 21.25 3.52
N LYS A 190 -38.13 19.94 3.78
CA LYS A 190 -39.40 19.23 3.52
C LYS A 190 -40.55 19.86 4.31
N SER A 191 -40.34 20.21 5.59
CA SER A 191 -41.36 20.88 6.40
C SER A 191 -41.72 22.25 5.83
N CYS A 192 -40.73 23.09 5.51
CA CYS A 192 -40.97 24.39 4.88
C CYS A 192 -41.69 24.26 3.53
N HIS A 193 -41.33 23.27 2.72
CA HIS A 193 -41.95 23.02 1.42
C HIS A 193 -43.43 22.60 1.54
N GLU A 194 -43.76 21.78 2.55
CA GLU A 194 -45.14 21.37 2.84
C GLU A 194 -45.95 22.53 3.43
N GLU A 195 -45.38 23.36 4.30
CA GLU A 195 -46.01 24.57 4.82
C GLU A 195 -46.33 25.59 3.70
N GLU A 196 -45.40 25.78 2.77
CA GLU A 196 -45.57 26.69 1.64
C GLU A 196 -46.50 26.14 0.55
N LYS A 197 -46.83 24.85 0.57
CA LYS A 197 -47.67 24.17 -0.43
C LYS A 197 -49.00 24.86 -0.68
N ALA A 198 -49.71 25.25 0.39
CA ALA A 198 -50.99 25.94 0.27
C ALA A 198 -50.85 27.33 -0.37
N THR A 199 -49.75 28.02 -0.11
CA THR A 199 -49.43 29.32 -0.73
C THR A 199 -49.04 29.14 -2.19
N ARG A 200 -48.21 28.14 -2.50
CA ARG A 200 -47.79 27.80 -3.87
C ARG A 200 -48.99 27.39 -4.73
N GLN A 201 -49.92 26.61 -4.19
CA GLN A 201 -51.15 26.22 -4.89
C GLN A 201 -52.05 27.42 -5.19
N LYS A 202 -52.17 28.38 -4.26
CA LYS A 202 -52.91 29.64 -4.49
C LYS A 202 -52.27 30.52 -5.56
N LEU A 203 -50.95 30.58 -5.62
CA LEU A 203 -50.20 31.35 -6.63
C LEU A 203 -50.23 30.69 -8.03
N ARG A 204 -50.68 29.44 -8.13
CA ARG A 204 -50.82 28.68 -9.39
C ARG A 204 -52.29 28.37 -9.73
N ASP A 205 -53.19 29.29 -9.38
CA ASP A 205 -54.63 29.19 -9.70
C ASP A 205 -55.31 27.88 -9.26
N GLY A 206 -54.79 27.21 -8.23
CA GLY A 206 -55.36 25.98 -7.65
C GLY A 206 -54.76 24.67 -8.17
N GLU A 207 -53.88 24.70 -9.17
CA GLU A 207 -53.27 23.49 -9.74
C GLU A 207 -52.17 22.91 -8.82
N ALA A 208 -52.32 21.64 -8.44
CA ALA A 208 -51.33 20.89 -7.67
C ALA A 208 -50.26 20.30 -8.61
N SER A 209 -49.26 21.11 -8.94
CA SER A 209 -48.14 20.71 -9.82
C SER A 209 -47.02 19.94 -9.09
N ASP A 210 -47.15 19.66 -7.80
CA ASP A 210 -46.14 18.93 -7.00
C ASP A 210 -46.14 17.42 -7.25
N VAL A 211 -47.07 16.93 -8.08
CA VAL A 211 -47.08 15.54 -8.56
C VAL A 211 -46.19 15.46 -9.80
N GLU A 212 -44.88 15.57 -9.61
CA GLU A 212 -43.94 15.12 -10.66
C GLU A 212 -43.89 13.59 -10.65
N GLU A 213 -43.84 12.98 -11.83
CA GLU A 213 -43.77 11.53 -12.03
C GLU A 213 -42.77 10.89 -11.06
N GLU A 214 -43.29 9.94 -10.30
CA GLU A 214 -42.66 9.22 -9.20
C GLU A 214 -41.32 8.62 -9.64
N CYS A 215 -40.21 9.33 -9.41
CA CYS A 215 -38.89 8.72 -9.53
C CYS A 215 -38.72 7.74 -8.37
N GLU A 216 -38.96 6.45 -8.62
CA GLU A 216 -38.63 5.35 -7.71
C GLU A 216 -37.11 5.34 -7.46
N ALA A 217 -36.66 6.01 -6.40
CA ALA A 217 -35.32 5.83 -5.88
C ALA A 217 -35.24 4.45 -5.22
N LYS A 218 -34.76 3.44 -5.95
CA LYS A 218 -34.40 2.15 -5.39
C LYS A 218 -33.12 2.30 -4.57
N GLU A 219 -33.21 2.11 -3.25
CA GLU A 219 -32.05 1.87 -2.41
C GLU A 219 -31.45 0.52 -2.80
N VAL A 220 -30.33 0.55 -3.52
CA VAL A 220 -29.54 -0.65 -3.81
C VAL A 220 -28.47 -0.76 -2.73
N GLU A 221 -28.68 -1.65 -1.77
CA GLU A 221 -27.61 -2.10 -0.87
C GLU A 221 -26.63 -2.95 -1.69
N ILE A 222 -25.46 -2.39 -1.98
CA ILE A 222 -24.37 -3.12 -2.65
C ILE A 222 -23.55 -3.80 -1.56
N GLU A 223 -23.79 -5.10 -1.35
CA GLU A 223 -22.88 -5.95 -0.59
C GLU A 223 -21.68 -6.33 -1.47
N GLU A 224 -20.54 -5.66 -1.28
CA GLU A 224 -19.27 -6.09 -1.88
C GLU A 224 -18.78 -7.37 -1.19
N LEU A 225 -18.98 -8.53 -1.84
CA LEU A 225 -18.34 -9.80 -1.46
C LEU A 225 -16.83 -9.73 -1.73
N ILE A 226 -16.04 -9.54 -0.68
CA ILE A 226 -14.58 -9.59 -0.73
C ILE A 226 -14.15 -11.06 -0.87
N ASN A 227 -13.79 -11.48 -2.10
CA ASN A 227 -13.13 -12.71 -2.53
C ASN A 227 -13.51 -14.04 -1.83
N VAL A 228 -14.18 -14.93 -2.58
CA VAL A 228 -14.39 -16.35 -2.22
C VAL A 228 -13.32 -17.20 -2.89
N TYR A 229 -12.61 -18.04 -2.13
CA TYR A 229 -11.68 -19.06 -2.65
C TYR A 229 -12.32 -20.44 -2.47
N GLU A 230 -12.51 -21.19 -3.55
CA GLU A 230 -12.89 -22.61 -3.50
C GLU A 230 -11.63 -23.48 -3.44
N GLU A 231 -11.44 -24.23 -2.34
CA GLU A 231 -10.53 -25.36 -2.30
C GLU A 231 -11.25 -26.62 -2.79
N VAL A 232 -10.78 -27.17 -3.91
CA VAL A 232 -11.21 -28.49 -4.38
C VAL A 232 -10.46 -29.56 -3.58
N VAL A 233 -11.16 -30.20 -2.64
CA VAL A 233 -10.66 -31.38 -1.94
C VAL A 233 -10.80 -32.58 -2.89
N VAL A 234 -9.67 -33.09 -3.39
CA VAL A 234 -9.62 -34.35 -4.12
C VAL A 234 -9.51 -35.47 -3.07
N GLU A 235 -10.60 -36.19 -2.84
CA GLU A 235 -10.58 -37.42 -2.05
C GLU A 235 -9.78 -38.51 -2.79
N ALA A 236 -8.94 -39.22 -2.03
CA ALA A 236 -7.98 -40.22 -2.49
C ALA A 236 -8.60 -41.61 -2.72
#